data_AF-A0A9E6VQN6-F1
#
_entry.id   AF-A0A9E6VQN6-F1
#
_cell.length_a   1.000
_cell.length_b   1.000
_cell.length_c   1.000
_cell.angle_alpha   90.00
_cell.angle_beta   90.00
_cell.angle_gamma   90.00
#
_symmetry.space_group_name_H-M   'P 1'
#
loop_
_entity.id
_entity.type
_entity.pdbx_description
1 polymer ?
#
loop_
_entity_poly.entity_id
_entity_poly.type
_entity_poly.pdbx_seq_one_letter_code
_entity_poly.pdbx_strand_id
1 'polypeptide(L)'
;MLDSIRTFRHYLSLVLLFVPAALFALLLLLFHDHPRLGIGDRFPFLPWQFLLIAVFGTIATAGGVLDWRFHRNPLNMKIPKKERDAEAAALGLGGVPMFMLMWFAMMSVKPQYFLIPILVVLIYTVAAISYDEFVFHIKRCGKTENRYHRMLVFGNGIAWLSWFHYIYC
;
A
#
# COMPACT_ATOMS: atom_id res chain seq x y z
N MET A 1 -25.62 8.60 -15.60
CA MET A 1 -24.13 8.72 -15.71
C MET A 1 -23.53 9.35 -14.46
N LEU A 2 -23.97 10.55 -14.04
CA LEU A 2 -23.47 11.25 -12.84
C LEU A 2 -23.55 10.42 -11.55
N ASP A 3 -24.63 9.66 -11.34
CA ASP A 3 -24.76 8.81 -10.13
C ASP A 3 -23.73 7.69 -10.10
N SER A 4 -23.46 7.01 -11.22
CA SER A 4 -22.39 6.00 -11.33
C SER A 4 -21.02 6.57 -10.97
N ILE A 5 -20.73 7.82 -11.37
CA ILE A 5 -19.47 8.51 -11.03
C ILE A 5 -19.42 8.82 -9.52
N ARG A 6 -20.54 9.21 -8.91
CA ARG A 6 -20.65 9.35 -7.44
C ARG A 6 -20.39 8.02 -6.74
N THR A 7 -21.05 6.93 -7.14
CA THR A 7 -20.89 5.61 -6.53
C THR A 7 -19.44 5.13 -6.62
N PHE A 8 -18.79 5.25 -7.79
CA PHE A 8 -17.39 4.84 -7.97
C PHE A 8 -16.44 5.56 -7.00
N ARG A 9 -16.61 6.87 -6.78
CA ARG A 9 -15.80 7.63 -5.80
C ARG A 9 -15.97 7.20 -4.35
N HIS A 10 -16.95 6.37 -4.00
CA HIS A 10 -17.01 5.73 -2.69
C HIS A 10 -16.09 4.51 -2.60
N TYR A 11 -15.97 3.72 -3.67
CA TYR A 11 -15.15 2.50 -3.67
C TYR A 11 -13.70 2.74 -4.09
N LEU A 12 -13.36 3.92 -4.61
CA LEU A 12 -12.02 4.25 -5.11
C LEU A 12 -10.88 3.93 -4.14
N SER A 13 -10.96 4.32 -2.85
CA SER A 13 -9.91 4.00 -1.87
C SER A 13 -9.78 2.49 -1.62
N LEU A 14 -10.90 1.75 -1.60
CA LEU A 14 -10.87 0.27 -1.51
C LEU A 14 -10.24 -0.36 -2.75
N VAL A 15 -10.56 0.11 -3.95
CA VAL A 15 -9.94 -0.38 -5.19
C VAL A 15 -8.43 -0.12 -5.16
N LEU A 16 -8.01 1.10 -4.85
CA LEU A 16 -6.59 1.47 -4.76
C LEU A 16 -5.82 0.68 -3.70
N LEU A 17 -6.47 0.30 -2.59
CA LEU A 17 -5.88 -0.56 -1.55
C LEU A 17 -5.52 -1.96 -2.08
N PHE A 18 -6.34 -2.53 -2.98
CA PHE A 18 -6.08 -3.86 -3.55
C PHE A 18 -5.13 -3.84 -4.76
N VAL A 19 -4.98 -2.70 -5.46
CA VAL A 19 -4.17 -2.61 -6.69
C VAL A 19 -2.72 -3.10 -6.49
N PRO A 20 -1.94 -2.65 -5.48
CA PRO A 20 -0.57 -3.14 -5.31
C PRO A 20 -0.49 -4.64 -5.03
N ALA A 21 -1.39 -5.20 -4.22
CA ALA A 21 -1.39 -6.62 -3.89
C ALA A 21 -1.75 -7.50 -5.10
N ALA A 22 -2.78 -7.09 -5.86
CA ALA A 22 -3.20 -7.80 -7.07
C ALA A 22 -2.13 -7.72 -8.17
N LEU A 23 -1.49 -6.56 -8.35
CA LEU A 23 -0.38 -6.40 -9.29
C LEU A 23 0.86 -7.19 -8.85
N PHE A 24 1.19 -7.24 -7.55
CA PHE A 24 2.32 -8.04 -7.07
C PHE A 24 2.14 -9.53 -7.39
N ALA A 25 0.96 -10.08 -7.08
CA ALA A 25 0.65 -11.47 -7.37
C ALA A 25 0.64 -11.77 -8.88
N LEU A 26 0.02 -10.90 -9.69
CA LEU A 26 0.01 -11.04 -11.15
C LEU A 26 1.43 -11.00 -11.73
N LEU A 27 2.25 -10.03 -11.31
CA LEU A 27 3.60 -9.86 -11.84
C LEU A 27 4.55 -10.96 -11.34
N LEU A 28 4.38 -11.49 -10.12
CA LEU A 28 5.10 -12.69 -9.68
C LEU A 28 4.78 -13.91 -10.57
N LEU A 29 3.52 -14.10 -10.96
CA LEU A 29 3.13 -15.18 -11.88
C LEU A 29 3.69 -14.97 -13.29
N LEU A 30 3.63 -13.74 -13.82
CA LEU A 30 4.12 -13.42 -15.17
C LEU A 30 5.65 -13.45 -15.30
N PHE A 31 6.38 -13.19 -14.21
CA PHE A 31 7.84 -13.14 -14.19
C PHE A 31 8.47 -14.24 -13.35
N HIS A 32 7.74 -15.31 -13.02
CA HIS A 32 8.14 -16.38 -12.09
C HIS A 32 9.59 -16.87 -12.29
N ASP A 33 9.96 -17.17 -13.53
CA ASP A 33 11.28 -17.73 -13.89
C ASP A 33 12.39 -16.68 -14.03
N HIS A 34 12.09 -15.40 -13.73
CA HIS A 34 13.05 -14.31 -13.88
C HIS A 34 14.08 -14.35 -12.73
N PRO A 35 15.40 -14.40 -13.01
CA PRO A 35 16.41 -14.67 -11.99
C PRO A 35 16.49 -13.61 -10.87
N ARG A 36 15.97 -12.39 -11.11
CA ARG A 36 15.89 -11.32 -10.10
C ARG A 36 14.71 -11.45 -9.12
N LEU A 37 13.89 -12.49 -9.23
CA LEU A 37 12.92 -12.85 -8.18
C LEU A 37 13.48 -13.88 -7.19
N GLY A 38 14.63 -14.51 -7.50
CA GLY A 38 15.28 -15.49 -6.61
C GLY A 38 14.41 -16.69 -6.25
N ILE A 39 13.38 -16.99 -7.06
CA ILE A 39 12.55 -18.19 -6.93
C ILE A 39 13.37 -19.38 -7.44
N GLY A 40 13.30 -20.52 -6.76
CA GLY A 40 14.06 -21.71 -7.15
C GLY A 40 13.43 -23.01 -6.71
N ASP A 41 13.87 -24.11 -7.32
CA ASP A 41 13.26 -25.45 -7.18
C ASP A 41 13.57 -26.19 -5.87
N ARG A 42 14.27 -25.53 -4.93
CA ARG A 42 14.73 -26.13 -3.67
C ARG A 42 14.33 -25.26 -2.50
N PHE A 43 13.98 -25.89 -1.38
CA PHE A 43 13.59 -25.19 -0.17
C PHE A 43 14.76 -24.38 0.44
N PRO A 44 14.57 -23.11 0.84
CA PRO A 44 13.35 -22.30 0.68
C PRO A 44 13.16 -21.82 -0.76
N PHE A 45 11.99 -22.12 -1.34
CA PHE A 45 11.67 -21.83 -2.75
C PHE A 45 11.53 -20.33 -3.06
N LEU A 46 11.39 -19.49 -2.03
CA LEU A 46 11.16 -18.06 -2.10
C LEU A 46 12.12 -17.31 -1.16
N PRO A 47 12.59 -16.11 -1.53
CA PRO A 47 13.27 -15.21 -0.60
C PRO A 47 12.40 -14.90 0.62
N TRP A 48 12.99 -14.89 1.81
CA TRP A 48 12.25 -14.65 3.06
C TRP A 48 11.56 -13.28 3.10
N GLN A 49 12.10 -12.30 2.37
CA GLN A 49 11.49 -10.98 2.21
C GLN A 49 10.10 -11.07 1.56
N PHE A 50 9.87 -12.01 0.63
CA PHE A 50 8.56 -12.20 -0.01
C PHE A 50 7.53 -12.77 0.98
N LEU A 51 7.97 -13.58 1.96
CA LEU A 51 7.11 -14.04 3.06
C LEU A 51 6.68 -12.87 3.95
N LEU A 52 7.60 -11.95 4.26
CA LEU A 52 7.25 -10.74 5.03
C LEU A 52 6.35 -9.79 4.22
N ILE A 53 6.60 -9.60 2.93
CA ILE A 53 5.71 -8.82 2.04
C ILE A 53 4.31 -9.43 2.04
N ALA A 54 4.18 -10.75 1.92
CA ALA A 54 2.88 -11.43 1.93
C ALA A 54 2.16 -11.26 3.29
N VAL A 55 2.84 -11.50 4.41
CA VAL A 55 2.25 -11.39 5.76
C VAL A 55 1.87 -9.95 6.09
N PHE A 56 2.82 -9.01 5.98
CA PHE A 56 2.60 -7.61 6.36
C PHE A 56 1.75 -6.84 5.34
N GLY A 57 1.81 -7.21 4.05
CA GLY A 57 0.85 -6.77 3.05
C GLY A 57 -0.58 -7.23 3.36
N THR A 58 -0.76 -8.50 3.77
CA THR A 58 -2.08 -8.99 4.22
C THR A 58 -2.59 -8.24 5.45
N ILE A 59 -1.73 -7.97 6.44
CA ILE A 59 -2.07 -7.15 7.61
C ILE A 59 -2.47 -5.73 7.18
N ALA A 60 -1.75 -5.14 6.23
CA ALA A 60 -2.03 -3.80 5.71
C ALA A 60 -3.39 -3.73 4.99
N THR A 61 -3.63 -4.65 4.05
CA THR A 61 -4.90 -4.75 3.32
C THR A 61 -6.06 -5.03 4.28
N ALA A 62 -5.89 -5.92 5.26
CA ALA A 62 -6.91 -6.17 6.28
C ALA A 62 -7.20 -4.89 7.10
N GLY A 63 -6.18 -4.15 7.51
CA GLY A 63 -6.30 -2.85 8.17
C GLY A 63 -7.13 -1.86 7.34
N GLY A 64 -6.74 -1.64 6.09
CA GLY A 64 -7.45 -0.71 5.19
C GLY A 64 -8.89 -1.13 4.87
N VAL A 65 -9.18 -2.43 4.73
CA VAL A 65 -10.56 -2.94 4.54
C VAL A 65 -11.41 -2.72 5.79
N LEU A 66 -10.84 -2.94 6.98
CA LEU A 66 -11.54 -2.72 8.26
C LEU A 66 -11.82 -1.23 8.50
N ASP A 67 -10.87 -0.36 8.17
CA ASP A 67 -11.01 1.09 8.27
C ASP A 67 -12.08 1.62 7.29
N TRP A 68 -11.97 1.29 6.00
CA TRP A 68 -12.95 1.60 4.97
C TRP A 68 -14.37 1.09 5.30
N ARG A 69 -14.46 -0.04 6.00
CA ARG A 69 -15.73 -0.59 6.52
C ARG A 69 -16.25 0.23 7.70
N PHE A 70 -15.39 0.58 8.66
CA PHE A 70 -15.75 1.35 9.85
C PHE A 70 -16.32 2.73 9.49
N HIS A 71 -15.72 3.37 8.49
CA HIS A 71 -16.21 4.61 7.85
C HIS A 71 -17.65 4.53 7.33
N ARG A 72 -18.11 3.34 6.92
CA ARG A 72 -19.49 3.09 6.45
C ARG A 72 -20.41 2.65 7.58
N ASN A 73 -19.93 1.74 8.43
CA ASN A 73 -20.68 1.19 9.53
C ASN A 73 -19.72 1.01 10.72
N PRO A 74 -19.85 1.81 11.80
CA PRO A 74 -21.03 2.61 12.17
C PRO A 74 -21.05 4.07 11.66
N LEU A 75 -19.98 4.59 11.06
CA LEU A 75 -19.86 6.05 10.82
C LEU A 75 -20.74 6.62 9.69
N ASN A 76 -21.44 5.77 8.92
CA ASN A 76 -22.42 6.16 7.89
C ASN A 76 -21.89 7.21 6.89
N MET A 77 -20.62 7.11 6.50
CA MET A 77 -19.94 8.04 5.59
C MET A 77 -19.99 9.51 6.04
N LYS A 78 -20.14 9.80 7.35
CA LYS A 78 -20.12 11.17 7.93
C LYS A 78 -18.71 11.78 7.97
N ILE A 79 -17.93 11.57 6.91
CA ILE A 79 -16.52 11.90 6.79
C ILE A 79 -16.37 13.10 5.84
N PRO A 80 -15.66 14.17 6.24
CA PRO A 80 -15.33 15.30 5.40
C PRO A 80 -14.77 14.88 4.04
N LYS A 81 -15.19 15.57 2.97
CA LYS A 81 -14.64 15.35 1.62
C LYS A 81 -13.11 15.45 1.59
N LYS A 82 -12.52 16.34 2.39
CA LYS A 82 -11.06 16.55 2.47
C LYS A 82 -10.29 15.32 2.97
N GLU A 83 -10.85 14.60 3.93
CA GLU A 83 -10.29 13.38 4.55
C GLU A 83 -10.29 12.26 3.48
N ARG A 84 -11.45 12.00 2.86
CA ARG A 84 -11.57 11.06 1.73
C ARG A 84 -10.67 11.37 0.53
N ASP A 85 -10.50 12.65 0.17
CA ASP A 85 -9.64 13.04 -0.94
C ASP A 85 -8.14 12.93 -0.55
N ALA A 86 -7.79 13.03 0.75
CA ALA A 86 -6.44 12.79 1.27
C ALA A 86 -6.10 11.28 1.32
N GLU A 87 -6.99 10.44 1.86
CA GLU A 87 -6.87 8.96 1.82
C GLU A 87 -6.61 8.46 0.39
N ALA A 88 -7.44 8.93 -0.57
CA ALA A 88 -7.35 8.53 -1.97
C ALA A 88 -6.05 9.02 -2.63
N ALA A 89 -5.51 10.17 -2.20
CA ALA A 89 -4.20 10.65 -2.64
C ALA A 89 -3.05 9.81 -2.04
N ALA A 90 -3.09 9.47 -0.75
CA ALA A 90 -2.08 8.61 -0.13
C ALA A 90 -2.01 7.22 -0.79
N LEU A 91 -3.17 6.59 -1.02
CA LEU A 91 -3.25 5.28 -1.68
C LEU A 91 -2.93 5.36 -3.19
N GLY A 92 -3.46 6.36 -3.89
CA GLY A 92 -3.37 6.46 -5.35
C GLY A 92 -2.09 7.13 -5.87
N LEU A 93 -1.65 8.23 -5.27
CA LEU A 93 -0.45 8.99 -5.67
C LEU A 93 0.79 8.58 -4.88
N GLY A 94 0.64 7.98 -3.69
CA GLY A 94 1.72 7.35 -2.96
C GLY A 94 1.87 5.87 -3.35
N GLY A 95 0.89 5.05 -2.96
CA GLY A 95 0.95 3.58 -3.08
C GLY A 95 1.22 3.04 -4.48
N VAL A 96 0.49 3.52 -5.51
CA VAL A 96 0.65 2.99 -6.88
C VAL A 96 2.00 3.41 -7.51
N PRO A 97 2.44 4.69 -7.50
CA PRO A 97 3.77 5.05 -7.98
C PRO A 97 4.90 4.36 -7.20
N MET A 98 4.75 4.21 -5.88
CA MET A 98 5.71 3.46 -5.06
C MET A 98 5.84 2.01 -5.55
N PHE A 99 4.72 1.31 -5.72
CA PHE A 99 4.69 -0.05 -6.23
C PHE A 99 5.42 -0.18 -7.58
N MET A 100 5.10 0.71 -8.53
CA MET A 100 5.70 0.66 -9.88
C MET A 100 7.22 0.88 -9.82
N LEU A 101 7.68 1.86 -9.03
CA LEU A 101 9.11 2.13 -8.86
C LEU A 101 9.85 0.96 -8.19
N MET A 102 9.27 0.37 -7.14
CA MET A 102 9.85 -0.79 -6.45
C MET A 102 9.92 -2.02 -7.36
N TRP A 103 8.86 -2.29 -8.14
CA TRP A 103 8.87 -3.38 -9.11
C TRP A 103 9.92 -3.18 -10.20
N PHE A 104 9.98 -1.99 -10.81
CA PHE A 104 10.99 -1.72 -11.83
C PHE A 104 12.42 -1.77 -11.26
N ALA A 105 12.66 -1.26 -10.05
CA ALA A 105 13.95 -1.35 -9.37
C ALA A 105 14.39 -2.82 -9.18
N MET A 106 13.49 -3.68 -8.69
CA MET A 106 13.74 -5.12 -8.53
C MET A 106 14.18 -5.76 -9.86
N MET A 107 13.53 -5.43 -10.97
CA MET A 107 13.83 -6.00 -12.29
C MET A 107 15.00 -5.30 -13.03
N SER A 108 15.43 -4.11 -12.58
CA SER A 108 16.13 -3.05 -13.37
C SER A 108 17.49 -3.38 -14.03
N VAL A 109 18.21 -4.40 -13.59
CA VAL A 109 19.68 -4.53 -13.74
C VAL A 109 20.49 -3.47 -12.96
N LYS A 110 20.14 -2.17 -13.04
CA LYS A 110 20.77 -1.05 -12.29
C LYS A 110 19.79 -0.42 -11.27
N PRO A 111 19.39 -1.13 -10.20
CA PRO A 111 18.36 -0.69 -9.25
C PRO A 111 18.65 0.70 -8.64
N GLN A 112 19.92 1.07 -8.46
CA GLN A 112 20.35 2.33 -7.85
C GLN A 112 19.78 3.60 -8.54
N TYR A 113 19.41 3.55 -9.81
CA TYR A 113 18.79 4.68 -10.50
C TYR A 113 17.35 4.97 -10.03
N PHE A 114 16.69 3.99 -9.40
CA PHE A 114 15.34 4.14 -8.85
C PHE A 114 15.34 4.68 -7.41
N LEU A 115 16.49 4.69 -6.72
CA LEU A 115 16.57 5.07 -5.31
C LEU A 115 16.05 6.50 -5.06
N ILE A 116 16.49 7.49 -5.85
CA ILE A 116 16.03 8.88 -5.71
C ILE A 116 14.51 9.01 -6.00
N PRO A 117 13.96 8.50 -7.12
CA PRO A 117 12.52 8.44 -7.34
C PRO A 117 11.73 7.78 -6.21
N ILE A 118 12.20 6.63 -5.70
CA ILE A 118 11.58 5.90 -4.58
C ILE A 118 11.54 6.79 -3.33
N LEU A 119 12.66 7.44 -2.96
CA LEU A 119 12.72 8.32 -1.79
C LEU A 119 11.80 9.54 -1.92
N VAL A 120 11.67 10.13 -3.11
CA VAL A 120 10.73 11.25 -3.36
C VAL A 120 9.28 10.81 -3.14
N VAL A 121 8.87 9.66 -3.70
CA VAL A 121 7.51 9.13 -3.49
C VAL A 121 7.31 8.69 -2.04
N LEU A 122 8.33 8.15 -1.38
CA LEU A 122 8.26 7.77 0.05
C LEU A 122 8.01 9.00 0.93
N ILE A 123 8.79 10.08 0.76
CA ILE A 123 8.62 11.32 1.52
C ILE A 123 7.22 11.90 1.31
N TYR A 124 6.73 11.95 0.06
CA TYR A 124 5.36 12.37 -0.23
C TYR A 124 4.31 11.49 0.48
N THR A 125 4.45 10.17 0.39
CA THR A 125 3.51 9.20 0.99
C THR A 125 3.49 9.31 2.51
N VAL A 126 4.67 9.40 3.14
CA VAL A 126 4.80 9.58 4.60
C VAL A 126 4.22 10.92 5.05
N ALA A 127 4.41 11.99 4.27
CA ALA A 127 3.82 13.30 4.56
C ALA A 127 2.28 13.28 4.44
N ALA A 128 1.73 12.59 3.44
CA ALA A 128 0.29 12.41 3.28
C ALA A 128 -0.32 11.60 4.44
N ILE A 129 0.28 10.45 4.80
CA ILE A 129 -0.14 9.63 5.95
C ILE A 129 -0.03 10.41 7.26
N SER A 130 1.04 11.19 7.45
CA SER A 130 1.23 12.02 8.64
C SER A 130 0.17 13.13 8.72
N TYR A 131 -0.15 13.78 7.60
CA TYR A 131 -1.23 14.76 7.53
C TYR A 131 -2.56 14.12 7.96
N ASP A 132 -2.85 12.92 7.49
CA ASP A 132 -4.06 12.17 7.82
C ASP A 132 -4.15 11.84 9.33
N GLU A 133 -3.08 11.28 9.90
CA GLU A 133 -3.00 10.94 11.33
C GLU A 133 -3.14 12.19 12.23
N PHE A 134 -2.41 13.28 11.93
CA PHE A 134 -2.37 14.48 12.78
C PHE A 134 -3.55 15.44 12.59
N VAL A 135 -4.18 15.47 11.41
CA VAL A 135 -5.31 16.38 11.12
C VAL A 135 -6.65 15.73 11.40
N PHE A 136 -6.80 14.43 11.11
CA PHE A 136 -8.06 13.72 11.28
C PHE A 136 -7.99 12.71 12.44
N HIS A 137 -7.15 11.67 12.35
CA HIS A 137 -7.23 10.54 13.29
C HIS A 137 -7.02 10.93 14.77
N ILE A 138 -5.98 11.69 15.10
CA ILE A 138 -5.69 12.11 16.48
C ILE A 138 -6.78 13.01 17.07
N LYS A 139 -7.50 13.77 16.24
CA LYS A 139 -8.50 14.76 16.71
C LYS A 139 -9.92 14.21 16.78
N ARG A 140 -10.20 13.09 16.10
CA ARG A 140 -11.57 12.63 15.83
C ARG A 140 -11.77 11.14 16.05
N CYS A 141 -10.79 10.31 15.69
CA CYS A 141 -11.01 8.89 15.47
C CYS A 141 -10.90 8.07 16.75
N GLY A 142 -11.72 7.02 16.83
CA GLY A 142 -11.81 6.16 18.00
C GLY A 142 -10.62 5.20 18.13
N LYS A 143 -10.46 4.58 19.30
CA LYS A 143 -9.42 3.53 19.53
C LYS A 143 -9.45 2.40 18.48
N THR A 144 -10.62 2.06 17.97
CA THR A 144 -10.83 1.02 16.96
C THR A 144 -10.30 1.42 15.58
N GLU A 145 -10.67 2.62 15.13
CA GLU A 145 -10.26 3.22 13.86
C GLU A 145 -8.73 3.44 13.83
N ASN A 146 -8.17 4.03 14.88
CA ASN A 146 -6.73 4.19 15.04
C ASN A 146 -5.98 2.84 15.05
N ARG A 147 -6.62 1.72 15.44
CA ARG A 147 -6.02 0.39 15.35
C ARG A 147 -5.97 -0.09 13.89
N TYR A 148 -7.02 0.15 13.11
CA TYR A 148 -7.08 -0.23 11.70
C TYR A 148 -6.11 0.61 10.85
N HIS A 149 -6.07 1.93 11.06
CA HIS A 149 -5.08 2.81 10.43
C HIS A 149 -3.64 2.37 10.77
N ARG A 150 -3.35 2.05 12.05
CA ARG A 150 -2.03 1.53 12.44
C ARG A 150 -1.68 0.18 11.79
N MET A 151 -2.65 -0.73 11.62
CA MET A 151 -2.41 -1.97 10.87
C MET A 151 -2.06 -1.69 9.41
N LEU A 152 -2.77 -0.75 8.78
CA LEU A 152 -2.51 -0.30 7.41
C LEU A 152 -1.10 0.29 7.25
N VAL A 153 -0.73 1.26 8.09
CA VAL A 153 0.56 1.97 7.99
C VAL A 153 1.73 1.05 8.37
N PHE A 154 1.62 0.31 9.48
CA PHE A 154 2.69 -0.58 9.96
C PHE A 154 2.93 -1.76 9.01
N GLY A 155 1.86 -2.36 8.49
CA GLY A 155 1.95 -3.44 7.51
C GLY A 155 2.61 -2.97 6.21
N ASN A 156 2.20 -1.83 5.66
CA ASN A 156 2.85 -1.24 4.49
C ASN A 156 4.32 -0.89 4.77
N GLY A 157 4.63 -0.34 5.94
CA GLY A 157 6.00 0.00 6.33
C GLY A 157 6.94 -1.21 6.35
N ILE A 158 6.54 -2.32 6.98
CA ILE A 158 7.37 -3.54 7.01
C ILE A 158 7.42 -4.23 5.64
N ALA A 159 6.31 -4.29 4.89
CA ALA A 159 6.32 -4.82 3.53
C ALA A 159 7.28 -4.03 2.62
N TRP A 160 7.23 -2.69 2.69
CA TRP A 160 8.14 -1.81 1.95
C TRP A 160 9.61 -2.00 2.38
N LEU A 161 9.90 -2.02 3.68
CA LEU A 161 11.27 -2.25 4.19
C LEU A 161 11.82 -3.63 3.76
N SER A 162 10.99 -4.67 3.79
CA SER A 162 11.37 -6.02 3.35
C SER A 162 11.67 -6.04 1.85
N TRP A 163 10.84 -5.37 1.04
CA TRP A 163 11.07 -5.26 -0.41
C TRP A 163 12.28 -4.39 -0.74
N PHE A 164 12.51 -3.31 0.01
CA PHE A 164 13.68 -2.44 -0.15
C PHE A 164 14.97 -3.21 0.18
N HIS A 165 15.00 -3.94 1.29
CA HIS A 165 16.10 -4.85 1.60
C HIS A 165 16.34 -5.85 0.47
N TYR A 166 15.29 -6.46 -0.08
CA TYR A 166 15.43 -7.42 -1.18
C TYR A 166 16.11 -6.83 -2.44
N ILE A 167 15.90 -5.55 -2.72
CA ILE A 167 16.42 -4.88 -3.92
C ILE A 167 17.87 -4.38 -3.73
N TYR A 168 18.24 -3.98 -2.50
CA TYR A 168 19.44 -3.19 -2.22
C TYR A 168 20.42 -3.80 -1.21
N CYS A 169 20.14 -4.98 -0.64
CA CYS A 169 20.99 -5.65 0.36
C CYS A 169 21.10 -7.15 0.08
#